data_AF-A0A1M7S3E9-F1
#
_entry.id   AF-A0A1M7S3E9-F1
#
_cell.length_a   1.000
_cell.length_b   1.000
_cell.length_c   1.000
_cell.angle_alpha   90.00
_cell.angle_beta   90.00
_cell.angle_gamma   90.00
#
_symmetry.space_group_name_H-M   'P 1'
#
loop_
_entity.id
_entity.type
_entity.pdbx_description
1 polymer ?
#
loop_
_entity_poly.entity_id
_entity_poly.type
_entity_poly.pdbx_seq_one_letter_code
_entity_poly.pdbx_strand_id
1 'polypeptide(L)'
;MNVELIQYTPDPEKVIAAAARLCYSPDPVPELMEKLDEEKVANFVQKLRAMGHLSPFEHISFQFSIDGVSRALSHQLVRHRIASYSQRSQRYVKEEGFDFVTPPTIHRNPQALERFENIMATLQEEYQALLAMVPAEDARYILPNACTTSLMATFNARSLMNFFEHRTCMRAQWEIRILAEKMLELVRGVAPNVFGQAGPTCVTQGICHEGAMSCGRIKALKKEKGKDDPNL
;
A
#
# COMPACT_ATOMS: atom_id res chain seq x y z
N MET A 1 12.07 -7.14 -2.28
CA MET A 1 11.04 -6.41 -1.53
C MET A 1 10.76 -7.09 -0.20
N ASN A 2 11.12 -6.42 0.89
CA ASN A 2 10.70 -6.74 2.25
C ASN A 2 9.68 -5.68 2.73
N VAL A 3 8.61 -6.12 3.40
CA VAL A 3 7.55 -5.23 3.91
C VAL A 3 7.15 -5.71 5.28
N GLU A 4 7.25 -4.83 6.26
CA GLU A 4 6.95 -5.13 7.67
C GLU A 4 6.03 -4.06 8.25
N LEU A 5 5.05 -4.49 9.05
CA LEU A 5 4.25 -3.59 9.87
C LEU A 5 4.98 -3.41 11.20
N ILE A 6 5.64 -2.26 11.38
CA ILE A 6 6.55 -2.03 12.50
C ILE A 6 5.86 -1.40 13.71
N GLN A 7 4.77 -0.69 13.49
CA GLN A 7 3.95 -0.08 14.55
C GLN A 7 2.51 0.10 14.06
N TYR A 8 1.57 0.12 15.01
CA TYR A 8 0.19 0.51 14.79
C TYR A 8 -0.44 1.07 16.07
N THR A 9 -1.60 1.71 15.96
CA THR A 9 -2.40 2.17 17.11
C THR A 9 -2.91 0.96 17.93
N PRO A 10 -2.61 0.86 19.24
CA PRO A 10 -3.15 -0.22 20.08
C PRO A 10 -4.67 -0.27 20.06
N ASP A 11 -5.23 -1.47 20.12
CA ASP A 11 -6.68 -1.73 20.08
C ASP A 11 -7.42 -0.94 18.99
N PRO A 12 -6.99 -1.03 17.72
CA PRO A 12 -7.41 -0.09 16.68
C PRO A 12 -8.93 -0.06 16.47
N GLU A 13 -9.59 -1.21 16.52
CA GLU A 13 -11.04 -1.29 16.32
C GLU A 13 -11.82 -0.67 17.49
N LYS A 14 -11.32 -0.78 18.72
CA LYS A 14 -11.91 -0.11 19.89
C LYS A 14 -11.77 1.40 19.76
N VAL A 15 -10.61 1.89 19.32
CA VAL A 15 -10.38 3.32 19.07
C VAL A 15 -11.38 3.87 18.05
N ILE A 16 -11.63 3.15 16.95
CA ILE A 16 -12.65 3.53 15.96
C ILE A 16 -14.04 3.58 16.60
N ALA A 17 -14.42 2.53 17.32
CA ALA A 17 -15.73 2.43 17.95
C ALA A 17 -15.96 3.55 18.99
N ALA A 18 -14.97 3.85 19.82
CA ALA A 18 -15.06 4.90 20.82
C ALA A 18 -15.11 6.29 20.18
N ALA A 19 -14.29 6.55 19.16
CA ALA A 19 -14.32 7.82 18.41
C ALA A 19 -15.69 8.06 17.75
N ALA A 20 -16.31 7.02 17.20
CA ALA A 20 -17.64 7.12 16.62
C ALA A 20 -18.74 7.29 17.69
N ARG A 21 -18.65 6.58 18.83
CA ARG A 21 -19.63 6.68 19.92
C ARG A 21 -19.58 8.02 20.64
N LEU A 22 -18.40 8.65 20.74
CA LEU A 22 -18.23 9.96 21.36
C LEU A 22 -19.21 11.00 20.81
N CYS A 23 -19.51 10.95 19.52
CA CYS A 23 -20.45 11.88 18.87
C CYS A 23 -21.91 11.73 19.35
N TYR A 24 -22.25 10.64 20.04
CA TYR A 24 -23.63 10.27 20.41
C TYR A 24 -23.76 9.83 21.87
N SER A 25 -22.72 10.01 22.68
CA SER A 25 -22.65 9.56 24.07
C SER A 25 -22.36 10.72 25.02
N PRO A 26 -22.99 10.79 26.20
CA PRO A 26 -22.57 11.71 27.26
C PRO A 26 -21.25 11.28 27.92
N ASP A 27 -20.89 9.99 27.83
CA ASP A 27 -19.71 9.43 28.46
C ASP A 27 -18.40 9.84 27.74
N PRO A 28 -17.31 10.10 28.47
CA PRO A 28 -16.00 10.37 27.90
C PRO A 28 -15.37 9.12 27.26
N VAL A 29 -14.41 9.31 26.34
CA VAL A 29 -13.75 8.24 25.58
C VAL A 29 -13.17 7.09 26.45
N PRO A 30 -12.48 7.35 27.58
CA PRO A 30 -11.95 6.25 28.40
C PRO A 30 -13.05 5.30 28.92
N GLU A 31 -14.16 5.85 29.41
CA GLU A 31 -15.30 5.03 29.88
C GLU A 31 -15.98 4.28 28.73
N LEU A 32 -16.05 4.88 27.54
CA LEU A 32 -16.55 4.22 26.34
C LEU A 32 -15.69 3.00 25.98
N MET A 33 -14.37 3.13 26.06
CA MET A 33 -13.43 2.05 25.76
C MET A 33 -13.58 0.86 26.71
N GLU A 34 -13.87 1.12 27.99
CA GLU A 34 -14.11 0.07 28.99
C GLU A 34 -15.43 -0.69 28.76
N LYS A 35 -16.45 -0.01 28.23
CA LYS A 35 -17.78 -0.59 27.96
C LYS A 35 -17.85 -1.36 26.63
N LEU A 36 -16.77 -1.41 25.87
CA LEU A 36 -16.71 -2.04 24.54
C LEU A 36 -16.14 -3.47 24.60
N ASP A 37 -17.02 -4.45 24.53
CA ASP A 37 -16.64 -5.84 24.23
C ASP A 37 -16.33 -6.04 22.74
N GLU A 38 -15.58 -7.10 22.43
CA GLU A 38 -15.06 -7.37 21.09
C GLU A 38 -16.16 -7.59 20.03
N GLU A 39 -17.23 -8.29 20.40
CA GLU A 39 -18.34 -8.59 19.47
C GLU A 39 -19.10 -7.31 19.10
N LYS A 40 -19.41 -6.46 20.07
CA LYS A 40 -20.05 -5.16 19.81
C LYS A 40 -19.15 -4.25 18.98
N VAL A 41 -17.83 -4.26 19.22
CA VAL A 41 -16.87 -3.48 18.42
C VAL A 41 -16.88 -3.96 16.98
N ALA A 42 -16.75 -5.26 16.73
CA ALA A 42 -16.74 -5.84 15.39
C ALA A 42 -17.99 -5.44 14.60
N ASN A 43 -19.18 -5.69 15.17
CA ASN A 43 -20.47 -5.36 14.56
C ASN A 43 -20.60 -3.85 14.29
N PHE A 44 -20.15 -3.02 15.23
CA PHE A 44 -20.26 -1.57 15.10
C PHE A 44 -19.31 -1.00 14.04
N VAL A 45 -18.05 -1.46 14.00
CA VAL A 45 -17.08 -1.05 12.98
C VAL A 45 -17.55 -1.45 11.58
N GLN A 46 -18.08 -2.67 11.42
CA GLN A 46 -18.65 -3.11 10.15
C GLN A 46 -19.84 -2.23 9.72
N LYS A 47 -20.72 -1.89 10.66
CA LYS A 47 -21.84 -0.97 10.40
C LYS A 47 -21.37 0.42 9.96
N LEU A 48 -20.39 1.01 10.65
CA LEU A 48 -19.82 2.32 10.28
C LEU A 48 -19.29 2.31 8.85
N ARG A 49 -18.57 1.24 8.49
CA ARG A 49 -18.04 1.06 7.14
C ARG A 49 -19.15 0.94 6.09
N ALA A 50 -20.17 0.13 6.36
CA ALA A 50 -21.31 -0.06 5.45
C ALA A 50 -22.08 1.24 5.18
N MET A 51 -22.19 2.11 6.19
CA MET A 51 -22.83 3.42 6.07
C MET A 51 -21.91 4.49 5.44
N GLY A 52 -20.64 4.18 5.16
CA GLY A 52 -19.66 5.15 4.65
C GLY A 52 -19.17 6.17 5.67
N HIS A 53 -19.41 5.95 6.97
CA HIS A 53 -18.91 6.81 8.05
C HIS A 53 -17.43 6.54 8.30
N LEU A 54 -16.57 7.05 7.43
CA LEU A 54 -15.13 6.74 7.41
C LEU A 54 -14.26 7.69 8.24
N SER A 55 -14.78 8.82 8.73
CA SER A 55 -13.96 9.74 9.56
C SER A 55 -13.45 9.11 10.86
N PRO A 56 -14.19 8.25 11.59
CA PRO A 56 -13.64 7.59 12.79
C PRO A 56 -12.44 6.67 12.49
N PHE A 57 -12.32 6.18 11.26
CA PHE A 57 -11.20 5.34 10.81
C PHE A 57 -9.90 6.14 10.64
N GLU A 58 -9.96 7.47 10.63
CA GLU A 58 -8.76 8.32 10.54
C GLU A 58 -7.97 8.39 11.85
N HIS A 59 -8.56 7.98 12.98
CA HIS A 59 -7.91 8.02 14.30
C HIS A 59 -6.90 6.90 14.54
N ILE A 60 -6.90 5.85 13.71
CA ILE A 60 -5.93 4.76 13.82
C ILE A 60 -4.89 4.85 12.71
N SER A 61 -3.64 4.53 13.05
CA SER A 61 -2.50 4.62 12.15
C SER A 61 -1.69 3.32 12.09
N PHE A 62 -1.02 3.11 10.96
CA PHE A 62 -0.19 1.96 10.66
C PHE A 62 1.12 2.45 10.04
N GLN A 63 2.25 1.94 10.54
CA GLN A 63 3.58 2.29 10.09
C GLN A 63 4.25 1.08 9.46
N PHE A 64 4.69 1.24 8.22
CA PHE A 64 5.34 0.18 7.45
C PHE A 64 6.81 0.51 7.21
N SER A 65 7.68 -0.48 7.36
CA SER A 65 9.01 -0.48 6.77
C SER A 65 8.93 -1.17 5.41
N ILE A 66 9.42 -0.52 4.36
CA ILE A 66 9.38 -0.99 2.98
C ILE A 66 10.80 -0.92 2.43
N ASP A 67 11.36 -2.08 2.06
CA ASP A 67 12.75 -2.19 1.61
C ASP A 67 12.89 -3.02 0.32
N GLY A 68 13.96 -2.76 -0.43
CA GLY A 68 14.25 -3.46 -1.69
C GLY A 68 13.14 -3.29 -2.73
N VAL A 69 12.64 -2.06 -2.87
CA VAL A 69 11.64 -1.65 -3.89
C VAL A 69 12.25 -0.64 -4.85
N SER A 70 11.77 -0.58 -6.08
CA SER A 70 12.31 0.34 -7.09
C SER A 70 11.96 1.80 -6.79
N ARG A 71 12.77 2.72 -7.30
CA ARG A 71 12.43 4.15 -7.35
C ARG A 71 11.13 4.37 -8.13
N ALA A 72 10.88 3.61 -9.20
CA ALA A 72 9.63 3.68 -9.98
C ALA A 72 8.37 3.39 -9.14
N LEU A 73 8.43 2.38 -8.26
CA LEU A 73 7.36 2.09 -7.32
C LEU A 73 7.22 3.22 -6.29
N SER A 74 8.34 3.63 -5.68
CA SER A 74 8.30 4.66 -4.62
C SER A 74 7.69 5.97 -5.13
N HIS A 75 7.97 6.34 -6.39
CA HIS A 75 7.44 7.54 -7.02
C HIS A 75 5.92 7.48 -7.26
N GLN A 76 5.33 6.28 -7.37
CA GLN A 76 3.87 6.11 -7.39
C GLN A 76 3.27 6.09 -5.99
N LEU A 77 3.97 5.49 -5.03
CA LEU A 77 3.53 5.38 -3.64
C LEU A 77 3.37 6.77 -3.00
N VAL A 78 4.37 7.64 -3.13
CA VAL A 78 4.36 9.01 -2.54
C VAL A 78 3.29 9.94 -3.13
N ARG A 79 2.58 9.52 -4.19
CA ARG A 79 1.41 10.25 -4.72
C ARG A 79 0.17 10.11 -3.84
N HIS A 80 0.15 9.15 -2.91
CA HIS A 80 -0.87 9.06 -1.87
C HIS A 80 -0.52 10.03 -0.75
N ARG A 81 -1.07 11.24 -0.87
CA ARG A 81 -0.71 12.42 -0.06
C ARG A 81 -1.16 12.36 1.40
N ILE A 82 -2.17 11.56 1.72
CA ILE A 82 -2.70 11.44 3.09
C ILE A 82 -1.94 10.34 3.83
N ALA A 83 -0.63 10.52 3.87
CA ALA A 83 0.33 9.60 4.46
C ALA A 83 1.61 10.37 4.80
N SER A 84 2.49 9.78 5.57
CA SER A 84 3.81 10.33 5.88
C SER A 84 4.90 9.38 5.40
N TYR A 85 5.96 9.92 4.82
CA TYR A 85 7.04 9.13 4.24
C TYR A 85 8.40 9.59 4.76
N SER A 86 9.29 8.65 4.99
CA SER A 86 10.72 8.90 5.18
C SER A 86 11.49 7.93 4.29
N GLN A 87 12.20 8.45 3.29
CA GLN A 87 12.82 7.64 2.25
C GLN A 87 14.33 7.84 2.23
N ARG A 88 15.08 6.78 1.93
CA ARG A 88 16.53 6.82 1.73
C ARG A 88 16.88 7.90 0.69
N SER A 89 17.71 8.85 1.09
CA SER A 89 18.11 9.97 0.24
C SER A 89 19.36 9.63 -0.56
N GLN A 90 19.25 9.62 -1.88
CA GLN A 90 20.39 9.52 -2.81
C GLN A 90 21.30 10.76 -2.79
N ARG A 91 20.96 11.81 -2.03
CA ARG A 91 21.86 12.97 -1.81
C ARG A 91 22.86 12.72 -0.68
N TYR A 92 22.48 11.88 0.29
CA TYR A 92 23.25 11.67 1.52
C TYR A 92 23.80 10.25 1.63
N VAL A 93 23.07 9.27 1.10
CA VAL A 93 23.51 7.87 1.03
C VAL A 93 23.99 7.63 -0.40
N LYS A 94 25.29 7.37 -0.54
CA LYS A 94 25.87 6.97 -1.82
C LYS A 94 25.39 5.55 -2.12
N GLU A 95 24.83 5.34 -3.30
CA GLU A 95 24.36 4.01 -3.73
C GLU A 95 25.49 3.28 -4.48
N GLU A 96 26.66 3.17 -3.85
CA GLU A 96 27.83 2.49 -4.46
C GLU A 96 27.48 1.02 -4.70
N GLY A 97 27.57 0.56 -5.96
CA GLY A 97 27.13 -0.78 -6.34
C GLY A 97 25.63 -1.02 -6.12
N PHE A 98 24.79 0.00 -6.36
CA PHE A 98 23.35 -0.04 -6.10
C PHE A 98 22.66 -1.34 -6.55
N ASP A 99 21.73 -1.84 -5.73
CA ASP A 99 20.82 -2.92 -6.13
C ASP A 99 19.69 -2.38 -7.01
N PHE A 100 19.11 -3.25 -7.84
CA PHE A 100 17.99 -2.88 -8.73
C PHE A 100 16.90 -3.95 -8.81
N VAL A 101 15.69 -3.52 -9.16
CA VAL A 101 14.54 -4.39 -9.38
C VAL A 101 14.37 -4.71 -10.87
N THR A 102 14.39 -5.99 -11.21
CA THR A 102 14.15 -6.47 -12.58
C THR A 102 12.65 -6.71 -12.84
N PRO A 103 12.01 -6.04 -13.81
CA PRO A 103 10.63 -6.29 -14.19
C PRO A 103 10.37 -7.74 -14.64
N PRO A 104 9.23 -8.36 -14.31
CA PRO A 104 8.94 -9.76 -14.67
C PRO A 104 8.99 -10.06 -16.18
N THR A 105 8.62 -9.09 -17.02
CA THR A 105 8.66 -9.24 -18.48
C THR A 105 10.09 -9.23 -19.03
N ILE A 106 11.00 -8.51 -18.37
CA ILE A 106 12.44 -8.53 -18.68
C ILE A 106 13.02 -9.87 -18.19
N HIS A 107 12.75 -10.25 -16.94
CA HIS A 107 13.25 -11.49 -16.34
C HIS A 107 12.86 -12.76 -17.15
N ARG A 108 11.67 -12.80 -17.74
CA ARG A 108 11.19 -13.94 -18.53
C ARG A 108 11.74 -14.00 -19.96
N ASN A 109 12.46 -12.98 -20.41
CA ASN A 109 13.04 -12.92 -21.75
C ASN A 109 14.58 -12.88 -21.63
N PRO A 110 15.29 -13.99 -21.93
CA PRO A 110 16.74 -14.08 -21.74
C PRO A 110 17.54 -12.96 -22.44
N GLN A 111 17.17 -12.58 -23.66
CA GLN A 111 17.85 -11.51 -24.40
C GLN A 111 17.62 -10.13 -23.77
N ALA A 112 16.40 -9.89 -23.27
CA ALA A 112 16.08 -8.65 -22.58
C ALA A 112 16.77 -8.58 -21.22
N LEU A 113 16.82 -9.70 -20.49
CA LEU A 113 17.50 -9.82 -19.21
C LEU A 113 19.00 -9.54 -19.34
N GLU A 114 19.67 -10.19 -20.28
CA GLU A 114 21.11 -9.97 -20.54
C GLU A 114 21.41 -8.50 -20.88
N ARG A 115 20.62 -7.89 -21.78
CA ARG A 115 20.77 -6.47 -22.11
C ARG A 115 20.54 -5.56 -20.90
N PHE A 116 19.57 -5.90 -20.06
CA PHE A 116 19.24 -5.14 -18.87
C PHE A 116 20.34 -5.24 -17.80
N GLU A 117 20.86 -6.43 -17.54
CA GLU A 117 21.95 -6.64 -16.58
C GLU A 117 23.23 -5.95 -17.04
N ASN A 118 23.57 -6.04 -18.33
CA ASN A 118 24.75 -5.36 -18.89
C ASN A 118 24.69 -3.84 -18.70
N ILE A 119 23.53 -3.20 -18.99
CA ILE A 119 23.41 -1.75 -18.79
C ILE A 119 23.41 -1.37 -17.30
N MET A 120 22.84 -2.21 -16.42
CA MET A 120 22.90 -1.95 -14.97
C MET A 120 24.34 -1.97 -14.47
N ALA A 121 25.15 -2.93 -14.93
CA ALA A 121 26.58 -3.00 -14.58
C ALA A 121 27.34 -1.76 -15.05
N THR A 122 27.14 -1.33 -16.31
CA THR A 122 27.73 -0.08 -16.81
C THR A 122 27.31 1.12 -15.96
N LEU A 123 26.03 1.24 -15.61
CA LEU A 123 25.55 2.35 -14.78
C LEU A 123 26.15 2.34 -13.36
N GLN A 124 26.40 1.17 -12.77
CA GLN A 124 27.08 1.06 -11.48
C GLN A 124 28.53 1.57 -11.55
N GLU A 125 29.28 1.18 -12.59
CA GLU A 125 30.65 1.64 -12.83
C GLU A 125 30.71 3.16 -13.07
N GLU A 126 29.86 3.66 -13.96
CA GLU A 126 29.79 5.10 -14.28
C GLU A 126 29.36 5.93 -13.06
N TYR A 127 28.48 5.41 -12.21
CA TYR A 127 28.07 6.11 -11.00
C TYR A 127 29.21 6.23 -10.00
N GLN A 128 30.00 5.15 -9.83
CA GLN A 128 31.21 5.19 -9.00
C GLN A 128 32.23 6.19 -9.54
N ALA A 129 32.42 6.23 -10.87
CA ALA A 129 33.32 7.19 -11.51
C ALA A 129 32.84 8.65 -11.29
N LEU A 130 31.55 8.93 -11.46
CA LEU A 130 30.98 10.26 -11.23
C LEU A 130 31.06 10.68 -9.76
N LEU A 131 30.88 9.77 -8.80
CA LEU A 131 31.01 10.06 -7.37
C LEU A 131 32.42 10.54 -6.97
N ALA A 132 33.45 10.22 -7.76
CA ALA A 132 34.81 10.72 -7.57
C ALA A 132 35.03 12.14 -8.14
N MET A 133 34.11 12.64 -8.98
CA MET A 133 34.27 13.89 -9.72
C MET A 133 33.28 14.98 -9.29
N VAL A 134 32.06 14.60 -8.89
CA VAL A 134 30.98 15.53 -8.54
C VAL A 134 30.23 15.08 -7.28
N PRO A 135 29.50 15.98 -6.59
CA PRO A 135 28.67 15.61 -5.45
C PRO A 135 27.64 14.52 -5.78
N ALA A 136 27.27 13.71 -4.77
CA ALA A 136 26.32 12.61 -4.93
C ALA A 136 24.95 13.05 -5.47
N GLU A 137 24.53 14.29 -5.18
CA GLU A 137 23.26 14.83 -5.67
C GLU A 137 23.22 15.10 -7.17
N ASP A 138 24.38 15.26 -7.81
CA ASP A 138 24.54 15.41 -9.26
C ASP A 138 24.84 14.06 -9.91
N ALA A 139 25.78 13.28 -9.33
CA ALA A 139 26.14 11.95 -9.84
C ALA A 139 24.92 11.02 -9.97
N ARG A 140 23.96 11.11 -9.03
CA ARG A 140 22.76 10.26 -9.03
C ARG A 140 21.85 10.40 -10.25
N TYR A 141 22.05 11.40 -11.11
CA TYR A 141 21.19 11.61 -12.28
C TYR A 141 21.25 10.46 -13.30
N ILE A 142 22.27 9.61 -13.23
CA ILE A 142 22.35 8.40 -14.04
C ILE A 142 21.72 7.17 -13.35
N LEU A 143 21.33 7.26 -12.08
CA LEU A 143 20.71 6.13 -11.38
C LEU A 143 19.36 5.80 -12.02
N PRO A 144 19.12 4.52 -12.39
CA PRO A 144 17.92 4.16 -13.11
C PRO A 144 16.70 4.12 -12.18
N ASN A 145 15.51 4.23 -12.76
CA ASN A 145 14.24 3.99 -12.05
C ASN A 145 14.16 2.62 -11.36
N ALA A 146 14.94 1.64 -11.84
CA ALA A 146 15.05 0.31 -11.27
C ALA A 146 15.87 0.27 -9.97
N CYS A 147 16.72 1.28 -9.72
CA CYS A 147 17.52 1.39 -8.50
C CYS A 147 16.62 1.25 -7.27
N THR A 148 17.04 0.42 -6.33
CA THR A 148 16.28 0.12 -5.13
C THR A 148 16.31 1.28 -4.14
N THR A 149 15.35 1.29 -3.23
CA THR A 149 15.25 2.25 -2.15
C THR A 149 14.56 1.59 -0.96
N SER A 150 14.80 2.13 0.23
CA SER A 150 14.01 1.87 1.42
C SER A 150 13.20 3.10 1.80
N LEU A 151 12.03 2.89 2.38
CA LEU A 151 11.24 3.95 3.00
C LEU A 151 10.35 3.44 4.13
N MET A 152 10.11 4.30 5.11
CA MET A 152 9.02 4.14 6.06
C MET A 152 7.80 4.89 5.53
N ALA A 153 6.62 4.28 5.68
CA ALA A 153 5.36 4.90 5.30
C ALA A 153 4.31 4.76 6.41
N THR A 154 3.66 5.85 6.77
CA THR A 154 2.61 5.90 7.79
C THR A 154 1.28 6.29 7.15
N PHE A 155 0.24 5.50 7.40
CA PHE A 155 -1.12 5.75 6.91
C PHE A 155 -2.12 5.69 8.06
N ASN A 156 -3.17 6.52 8.01
CA ASN A 156 -4.38 6.20 8.76
C ASN A 156 -5.24 5.16 8.01
N ALA A 157 -6.19 4.49 8.69
CA ALA A 157 -6.96 3.42 8.04
C ALA A 157 -7.78 3.89 6.84
N ARG A 158 -8.35 5.11 6.88
CA ARG A 158 -9.12 5.65 5.73
C ARG A 158 -8.24 5.83 4.50
N SER A 159 -7.07 6.43 4.67
CA SER A 159 -6.13 6.59 3.56
C SER A 159 -5.60 5.24 3.06
N LEU A 160 -5.36 4.30 3.98
CA LEU A 160 -4.89 2.97 3.62
C LEU A 160 -5.95 2.19 2.84
N MET A 161 -7.23 2.30 3.19
CA MET A 161 -8.33 1.73 2.39
C MET A 161 -8.35 2.31 0.97
N ASN A 162 -8.23 3.64 0.82
CA ASN A 162 -8.12 4.28 -0.50
C ASN A 162 -6.88 3.80 -1.28
N PHE A 163 -5.73 3.65 -0.60
CA PHE A 163 -4.52 3.09 -1.19
C PHE A 163 -4.78 1.70 -1.77
N PHE A 164 -5.43 0.81 -1.01
CA PHE A 164 -5.77 -0.53 -1.48
C PHE A 164 -6.76 -0.51 -2.65
N GLU A 165 -7.78 0.36 -2.63
CA GLU A 165 -8.73 0.50 -3.73
C GLU A 165 -8.06 0.79 -5.07
N HIS A 166 -7.01 1.61 -5.06
CA HIS A 166 -6.25 1.94 -6.26
C HIS A 166 -5.15 0.93 -6.58
N ARG A 167 -4.41 0.46 -5.58
CA ARG A 167 -3.14 -0.24 -5.80
C ARG A 167 -3.24 -1.75 -5.79
N THR A 168 -4.32 -2.34 -5.26
CA THR A 168 -4.63 -3.78 -5.43
C THR A 168 -5.38 -4.08 -6.75
N CYS A 169 -5.59 -3.06 -7.59
CA CYS A 169 -6.18 -3.22 -8.92
C CYS A 169 -5.22 -3.94 -9.88
N MET A 170 -5.73 -4.85 -10.71
CA MET A 170 -4.93 -5.57 -11.72
C MET A 170 -4.31 -4.65 -12.78
N ARG A 171 -4.79 -3.41 -12.91
CA ARG A 171 -4.23 -2.39 -13.82
C ARG A 171 -3.16 -1.53 -13.16
N ALA A 172 -3.01 -1.58 -11.83
CA ALA A 172 -1.86 -0.99 -11.18
C ALA A 172 -0.59 -1.71 -11.63
N GLN A 173 0.53 -0.98 -11.71
CA GLN A 173 1.83 -1.56 -12.02
C GLN A 173 2.11 -2.71 -11.04
N TRP A 174 2.65 -3.82 -11.56
CA TRP A 174 2.81 -5.07 -10.83
C TRP A 174 3.52 -4.91 -9.48
N GLU A 175 4.56 -4.06 -9.41
CA GLU A 175 5.38 -3.94 -8.20
C GLU A 175 4.61 -3.26 -7.05
N ILE A 176 3.98 -2.11 -7.32
CA ILE A 176 3.17 -1.41 -6.30
C ILE A 176 1.93 -2.22 -5.92
N ARG A 177 1.42 -3.06 -6.83
CA ARG A 177 0.35 -4.00 -6.51
C ARG A 177 0.78 -5.04 -5.51
N ILE A 178 1.94 -5.67 -5.72
CA ILE A 178 2.51 -6.64 -4.76
C ILE A 178 2.75 -5.99 -3.40
N LEU A 179 3.28 -4.76 -3.38
CA LEU A 179 3.43 -3.99 -2.14
C LEU A 179 2.07 -3.82 -1.44
N ALA A 180 1.04 -3.38 -2.18
CA ALA A 180 -0.28 -3.15 -1.62
C ALA A 180 -0.95 -4.43 -1.09
N GLU A 181 -0.77 -5.55 -1.78
CA GLU A 181 -1.25 -6.86 -1.33
C GLU A 181 -0.56 -7.29 -0.03
N LYS A 182 0.77 -7.16 0.06
CA LYS A 182 1.53 -7.44 1.30
C LYS A 182 1.11 -6.54 2.46
N MET A 183 0.97 -5.24 2.23
CA MET A 183 0.50 -4.29 3.24
C MET A 183 -0.92 -4.63 3.72
N LEU A 184 -1.80 -5.05 2.81
CA LEU A 184 -3.18 -5.44 3.12
C LEU A 184 -3.22 -6.71 3.99
N GLU A 185 -2.40 -7.70 3.69
CA GLU A 185 -2.28 -8.93 4.50
C GLU A 185 -1.85 -8.61 5.94
N LEU A 186 -0.84 -7.75 6.11
CA LEU A 186 -0.34 -7.34 7.42
C LEU A 186 -1.43 -6.66 8.27
N VAL A 187 -2.15 -5.68 7.71
CA VAL A 187 -3.18 -4.97 8.48
C VAL A 187 -4.46 -5.77 8.70
N ARG A 188 -4.75 -6.77 7.87
CA ARG A 188 -5.82 -7.73 8.13
C ARG A 188 -5.55 -8.60 9.36
N GLY A 189 -4.28 -8.90 9.63
CA GLY A 189 -3.89 -9.59 10.86
C GLY A 189 -4.12 -8.76 12.13
N VAL A 190 -4.14 -7.43 12.01
CA VAL A 190 -4.25 -6.50 13.15
C VAL A 190 -5.66 -5.95 13.35
N ALA A 191 -6.37 -5.60 12.27
CA ALA A 191 -7.71 -5.01 12.32
C ALA A 191 -8.63 -5.68 11.26
N PRO A 192 -9.01 -6.96 11.46
CA PRO A 192 -9.76 -7.74 10.50
C PRO A 192 -11.14 -7.16 10.17
N ASN A 193 -11.83 -6.52 11.12
CA ASN A 193 -13.14 -5.92 10.86
C ASN A 193 -13.04 -4.63 10.05
N VAL A 194 -11.87 -3.97 10.06
CA VAL A 194 -11.58 -2.80 9.23
C VAL A 194 -11.21 -3.24 7.80
N PHE A 195 -10.22 -4.14 7.67
CA PHE A 195 -9.59 -4.45 6.39
C PHE A 195 -10.02 -5.78 5.75
N GLY A 196 -10.88 -6.55 6.42
CA GLY A 196 -11.30 -7.88 5.94
C GLY A 196 -11.89 -7.86 4.52
N GLN A 197 -12.68 -6.83 4.22
CA GLN A 197 -13.22 -6.62 2.86
C GLN A 197 -12.52 -5.49 2.10
N ALA A 198 -11.36 -4.99 2.55
CA ALA A 198 -10.60 -4.00 1.79
C ALA A 198 -9.97 -4.65 0.55
N GLY A 199 -9.75 -3.86 -0.50
CA GLY A 199 -9.31 -4.35 -1.80
C GLY A 199 -9.67 -3.37 -2.91
N PRO A 200 -9.64 -3.77 -4.19
CA PRO A 200 -9.93 -2.87 -5.30
C PRO A 200 -11.43 -2.51 -5.33
N THR A 201 -11.80 -1.41 -5.98
CA THR A 201 -13.21 -0.96 -6.08
C THR A 201 -14.18 -2.00 -6.64
N CYS A 202 -13.72 -2.90 -7.51
CA CYS A 202 -14.54 -4.00 -8.01
C CYS A 202 -14.93 -5.03 -6.94
N VAL A 203 -14.18 -5.10 -5.84
CA VAL A 203 -14.48 -5.93 -4.66
C VAL A 203 -15.23 -5.10 -3.61
N THR A 204 -14.75 -3.89 -3.29
CA THR A 204 -15.31 -3.08 -2.19
C THR A 204 -16.65 -2.45 -2.56
N GLN A 205 -16.83 -2.03 -3.80
CA GLN A 205 -17.96 -1.25 -4.28
C GLN A 205 -18.72 -1.94 -5.42
N GLY A 206 -18.22 -3.05 -5.95
CA GLY A 206 -18.84 -3.77 -7.08
C GLY A 206 -18.83 -2.99 -8.41
N ILE A 207 -17.94 -2.01 -8.54
CA ILE A 207 -17.82 -1.14 -9.73
C ILE A 207 -16.39 -1.14 -10.27
N CYS A 208 -16.24 -0.83 -11.55
CA CYS A 208 -14.94 -0.64 -12.19
C CYS A 208 -14.93 0.69 -12.93
N HIS A 209 -14.11 1.64 -12.46
CA HIS A 209 -14.02 2.98 -13.04
C HIS A 209 -13.24 3.04 -14.36
N GLU A 210 -12.60 1.95 -14.76
CA GLU A 210 -11.73 1.88 -15.94
C GLU A 210 -12.52 1.75 -17.25
N GLY A 211 -13.84 1.55 -17.17
CA GLY A 211 -14.72 1.48 -18.34
C GLY A 211 -14.26 0.44 -19.37
N ALA A 212 -14.02 0.89 -20.60
CA ALA A 212 -13.53 0.07 -21.70
C ALA A 212 -12.17 -0.58 -21.41
N MET A 213 -11.37 0.02 -20.53
CA MET A 213 -10.04 -0.46 -20.16
C MET A 213 -10.08 -1.47 -19.01
N SER A 214 -11.26 -1.88 -18.53
CA SER A 214 -11.39 -2.88 -17.46
C SER A 214 -10.63 -4.18 -17.73
N CYS A 215 -10.00 -4.74 -16.69
CA CYS A 215 -9.34 -6.06 -16.74
C CYS A 215 -10.31 -7.25 -16.80
N GLY A 216 -11.62 -7.01 -16.83
CA GLY A 216 -12.65 -8.06 -16.89
C GLY A 216 -13.01 -8.68 -15.54
N ARG A 217 -12.21 -8.48 -14.47
CA ARG A 217 -12.47 -9.04 -13.13
C ARG A 217 -13.88 -8.77 -12.62
N ILE A 218 -14.40 -7.56 -12.79
CA ILE A 218 -15.76 -7.20 -12.34
C ILE A 218 -16.85 -8.04 -13.03
N LYS A 219 -16.65 -8.43 -14.30
CA LYS A 219 -17.60 -9.29 -15.02
C LYS A 219 -17.60 -10.70 -14.44
N ALA A 220 -16.43 -11.22 -14.06
CA ALA A 220 -16.31 -12.52 -13.40
C ALA A 220 -17.02 -12.53 -12.03
N LEU A 221 -16.75 -11.53 -11.19
CA LEU A 221 -17.38 -11.40 -9.87
C LEU A 221 -18.91 -11.31 -9.94
N LYS A 222 -19.45 -10.61 -10.95
CA LYS A 222 -20.91 -10.52 -11.16
C LYS A 222 -21.52 -11.86 -11.63
N LYS A 223 -20.80 -12.65 -12.43
CA LYS A 223 -21.26 -13.99 -12.85
C LYS A 223 -21.29 -14.98 -11.69
N GLU A 224 -20.33 -14.91 -10.78
CA GLU A 224 -20.30 -15.76 -9.58
C GLU A 224 -21.48 -15.44 -8.66
N LYS A 225 -21.73 -14.15 -8.37
CA LYS A 225 -22.91 -13.74 -7.57
C LYS A 225 -24.25 -14.16 -8.16
N GLY A 226 -24.35 -14.22 -9.49
CA GLY A 226 -25.57 -14.67 -10.18
C GLY A 226 -25.77 -16.20 -10.20
N LYS A 227 -24.79 -16.99 -9.75
CA LYS A 227 -24.92 -18.45 -9.59
C LYS A 227 -25.37 -18.86 -8.19
N ASP A 228 -25.16 -18.00 -7.20
CA ASP A 228 -25.52 -18.23 -5.79
C ASP A 228 -26.90 -17.67 -5.42
N ASP A 229 -27.68 -17.18 -6.40
CA ASP A 229 -29.07 -16.76 -6.21
C ASP A 229 -30.01 -17.89 -6.69
N PRO A 230 -30.56 -18.72 -5.79
CA PRO A 230 -31.49 -19.79 -6.17
C PRO A 230 -32.88 -19.29 -6.59
N ASN A 231 -33.12 -17.98 -6.69
CA ASN A 231 -34.40 -17.38 -7.10
C ASN A 231 -34.35 -16.64 -8.45
N LEU A 232 -33.39 -16.96 -9.33
CA LEU A 232 -33.40 -16.60 -10.75
C LEU A 232 -33.46 -17.83 -11.66
#